data_AF-A0A1H0GY60-F1
#
_entry.id   AF-A0A1H0GY60-F1
#
_cell.length_a   1.000
_cell.length_b   1.000
_cell.length_c   1.000
_cell.angle_alpha   90.00
_cell.angle_beta   90.00
_cell.angle_gamma   90.00
#
_symmetry.space_group_name_H-M   'P 1'
#
loop_
_entity.id
_entity.type
_entity.pdbx_description
1 polymer ?
#
loop_
_entity_poly.entity_id
_entity_poly.type
_entity_poly.pdbx_seq_one_letter_code
_entity_poly.pdbx_strand_id
1 'polypeptide(L)'
;MLEHVKKLIKYYEDVISLNHKQEIARELREEDDLFLLLLYSEMLGIPNPVYYYTLELYPHMLEEFHDWHLRMGMDKSPLNGIRCC
;
A
#
# COMPACT_ATOMS: atom_id res chain seq x y z
N MET A 1 13.22 -38.02 -13.28
CA MET A 1 12.86 -37.49 -14.61
C MET A 1 11.73 -36.46 -14.53
N LEU A 2 10.56 -36.83 -14.00
CA LEU A 2 9.42 -35.93 -13.79
C LEU A 2 9.74 -34.65 -12.99
N GLU A 3 10.54 -34.75 -11.93
CA GLU A 3 10.91 -33.59 -11.11
C GLU A 3 11.77 -32.55 -11.86
N HIS A 4 12.64 -32.99 -12.77
CA HIS A 4 13.43 -32.06 -13.58
C HIS A 4 12.56 -31.32 -14.60
N VAL A 5 11.55 -31.99 -15.15
CA VAL A 5 10.58 -31.37 -16.08
C VAL A 5 9.73 -30.34 -15.35
N LYS A 6 9.22 -30.65 -14.15
CA LYS A 6 8.48 -29.67 -13.33
C LYS A 6 9.33 -28.44 -12.99
N LYS A 7 10.60 -28.66 -12.66
CA LYS A 7 11.54 -27.57 -12.34
C LYS A 7 11.81 -26.67 -13.56
N LEU A 8 11.89 -27.25 -14.76
CA LEU A 8 12.00 -26.51 -16.02
C LEU A 8 10.76 -25.68 -16.34
N ILE A 9 9.56 -26.25 -16.16
CA ILE A 9 8.29 -25.53 -16.36
C ILE A 9 8.19 -24.36 -15.39
N LYS A 10 8.46 -24.59 -14.10
CA LYS A 10 8.46 -23.53 -13.10
C LYS A 10 9.44 -22.40 -13.44
N TYR A 11 10.65 -22.75 -13.88
CA TYR A 11 11.64 -21.76 -14.29
C TYR A 11 11.15 -20.91 -15.47
N TYR A 12 10.50 -21.54 -16.46
CA TYR A 12 9.92 -20.83 -17.60
C TYR A 12 8.79 -19.88 -17.18
N GLU A 13 7.88 -20.33 -16.31
CA GLU A 13 6.83 -19.48 -15.73
C GLU A 13 7.42 -18.32 -14.93
N ASP A 14 8.45 -18.59 -14.13
CA ASP A 14 9.14 -17.57 -13.35
C ASP A 14 9.75 -16.51 -14.26
N VAL A 15 10.45 -16.90 -15.34
CA VAL A 15 11.07 -15.97 -16.29
C VAL A 15 10.04 -15.07 -16.99
N ILE A 16 8.91 -15.64 -17.43
CA ILE A 16 7.85 -14.85 -18.08
C ILE A 16 7.18 -13.89 -17.09
N SER A 17 6.96 -14.34 -15.86
CA SER A 17 6.30 -13.52 -14.84
C SER A 17 7.17 -12.38 -14.30
N LEU A 18 8.49 -12.40 -14.49
CA LEU A 18 9.41 -11.38 -13.96
C LEU A 18 9.00 -9.94 -14.31
N ASN A 19 8.65 -9.68 -15.57
CA ASN A 19 8.26 -8.33 -16.01
C ASN A 19 6.92 -7.90 -15.39
N HIS A 20 6.01 -8.85 -15.19
CA HIS A 20 4.71 -8.57 -14.60
C HIS A 20 4.78 -8.37 -13.08
N LYS A 21 5.76 -8.97 -12.38
CA LYS A 21 5.91 -8.84 -10.93
C LYS A 21 6.12 -7.40 -10.49
N GLN A 22 6.90 -6.62 -11.23
CA GLN A 22 7.14 -5.21 -10.91
C GLN A 22 5.88 -4.37 -11.10
N GLU A 23 5.15 -4.62 -12.18
CA GLU A 23 3.90 -3.92 -12.47
C GLU A 23 2.83 -4.23 -11.43
N ILE A 24 2.63 -5.50 -11.12
CA ILE A 24 1.70 -5.93 -10.07
C ILE A 24 2.07 -5.28 -8.73
N ALA A 25 3.36 -5.27 -8.38
CA ALA A 25 3.80 -4.64 -7.14
C ALA A 25 3.59 -3.11 -7.15
N ARG A 26 3.60 -2.46 -8.32
CA ARG A 26 3.29 -1.03 -8.46
C ARG A 26 1.80 -0.79 -8.28
N GLU A 27 0.95 -1.55 -8.95
CA GLU A 27 -0.50 -1.45 -8.85
C GLU A 27 -0.98 -1.68 -7.40
N LEU A 28 -0.48 -2.73 -6.74
CA LEU A 28 -0.81 -3.00 -5.33
C LEU A 28 -0.43 -1.82 -4.42
N ARG A 29 0.74 -1.20 -4.65
CA ARG A 29 1.14 -0.01 -3.89
C ARG A 29 0.25 1.20 -4.18
N GLU A 30 -0.17 1.40 -5.43
CA GLU A 30 -1.08 2.47 -5.80
C GLU A 30 -2.47 2.28 -5.15
N GLU A 31 -2.95 1.04 -5.06
CA GLU A 31 -4.18 0.69 -4.33
C GLU A 31 -4.05 0.95 -2.82
N ASP A 32 -2.93 0.57 -2.21
CA ASP A 32 -2.65 0.83 -0.79
C ASP A 32 -2.58 2.34 -0.50
N ASP A 33 -1.88 3.10 -1.36
CA ASP A 33 -1.74 4.55 -1.21
C ASP A 33 -3.10 5.26 -1.38
N LEU A 34 -3.98 4.77 -2.28
CA LEU A 34 -5.35 5.25 -2.43
C LEU A 34 -6.21 4.93 -1.20
N PHE A 35 -6.07 3.73 -0.65
CA PHE A 35 -6.79 3.33 0.55
C PHE A 35 -6.42 4.23 1.74
N LEU A 36 -5.12 4.47 1.96
CA LEU A 36 -4.65 5.36 3.02
C LEU A 36 -5.07 6.81 2.79
N LEU A 37 -5.09 7.28 1.53
CA LEU A 37 -5.63 8.59 1.19
C LEU A 37 -7.11 8.71 1.58
N LEU A 38 -7.93 7.72 1.25
CA LEU A 38 -9.35 7.72 1.63
C LEU A 38 -9.49 7.67 3.16
N LEU A 39 -8.68 6.84 3.82
CA LEU A 39 -8.69 6.70 5.26
C LEU A 39 -8.40 8.03 5.95
N TYR A 40 -7.34 8.73 5.55
CA TYR A 40 -6.86 9.97 6.20
C TYR A 40 -7.30 11.28 5.50
N SER A 41 -8.18 11.19 4.51
CA SER A 41 -8.73 12.33 3.74
C SER A 41 -9.28 13.45 4.62
N GLU A 42 -10.00 13.12 5.69
CA GLU A 42 -10.58 14.10 6.61
C GLU A 42 -9.49 14.94 7.31
N MET A 43 -8.34 14.34 7.63
CA MET A 43 -7.21 15.06 8.23
C MET A 43 -6.51 15.99 7.23
N LEU A 44 -6.58 15.66 5.94
CA LEU A 44 -6.14 16.52 4.85
C LEU A 44 -7.17 17.63 4.52
N GLY A 45 -8.32 17.65 5.21
CA GLY A 45 -9.41 18.59 4.95
C GLY A 45 -10.26 18.22 3.73
N ILE A 46 -10.13 16.99 3.23
CA ILE A 46 -10.96 16.45 2.16
C ILE A 46 -12.14 15.71 2.83
N PRO A 47 -13.39 16.19 2.66
CA PRO A 47 -14.53 15.59 3.35
C PRO A 47 -14.77 14.15 2.86
N ASN A 48 -14.80 13.19 3.79
CA ASN A 48 -15.11 11.79 3.47
C ASN A 48 -16.41 11.32 4.14
N PRO A 49 -17.46 10.97 3.37
CA PRO A 49 -18.75 10.56 3.92
C PRO A 49 -18.71 9.25 4.73
N VAL A 50 -17.67 8.43 4.55
CA VAL A 50 -17.52 7.11 5.19
C VAL A 50 -16.50 7.14 6.34
N TYR A 51 -15.83 8.28 6.59
CA TYR A 51 -14.79 8.43 7.61
C TYR A 51 -15.17 7.81 8.96
N TYR A 52 -16.39 8.06 9.42
CA TYR A 52 -16.91 7.59 10.70
C TYR A 52 -16.84 6.07 10.85
N TYR A 53 -17.09 5.32 9.77
CA TYR A 53 -17.05 3.85 9.78
C TYR A 53 -15.63 3.30 9.74
N THR A 54 -14.68 4.08 9.22
CA THR A 54 -13.30 3.65 9.06
C THR A 54 -12.39 4.05 10.23
N LEU A 55 -12.93 4.74 11.23
CA LEU A 55 -12.19 5.18 12.43
C LEU A 55 -11.52 4.01 13.18
N GLU A 56 -12.17 2.86 13.22
CA GLU A 56 -11.65 1.66 13.90
C GLU A 56 -10.38 1.11 13.26
N LEU A 57 -10.15 1.41 11.98
CA LEU A 57 -8.98 0.95 11.23
C LEU A 57 -7.74 1.79 11.51
N TYR A 58 -7.91 3.02 12.04
CA TYR A 58 -6.81 3.96 12.22
C TYR A 58 -5.66 3.41 13.06
N PRO A 59 -5.89 2.79 14.23
CA PRO A 59 -4.80 2.27 15.06
C PRO A 59 -4.01 1.16 14.37
N HIS A 60 -4.67 0.41 13.49
CA HIS A 60 -4.05 -0.69 12.75
C HIS A 60 -3.20 -0.21 11.59
N MET A 61 -3.51 0.97 11.03
CA MET A 61 -2.84 1.54 9.85
C MET A 61 -1.74 2.55 10.23
N LEU A 62 -1.47 2.74 11.53
CA LEU A 62 -0.49 3.72 12.02
C LEU A 62 0.94 3.39 11.61
N GLU A 63 1.28 2.11 11.47
CA GLU A 63 2.62 1.67 11.07
C GLU A 63 2.84 1.99 9.59
N GLU A 64 1.88 1.65 8.74
CA GLU A 64 1.91 1.89 7.29
C GLU A 64 1.80 3.39 6.95
N PHE A 65 1.14 4.17 7.81
CA PHE A 65 0.97 5.60 7.63
C PHE A 65 2.32 6.33 7.51
N HIS A 66 3.33 5.95 8.31
CA HIS A 66 4.65 6.60 8.27
C HIS A 66 5.27 6.52 6.87
N ASP A 67 5.30 5.32 6.31
CA ASP A 67 5.89 5.09 5.00
C ASP A 67 5.05 5.75 3.90
N TRP A 68 3.72 5.78 4.06
CA TRP A 68 2.81 6.41 3.11
C TRP A 68 2.98 7.93 3.05
N HIS A 69 2.97 8.66 4.18
CA HIS A 69 3.06 10.13 4.12
C HIS A 69 4.41 10.59 3.57
N LEU A 70 5.48 9.82 3.82
CA LEU A 70 6.79 10.04 3.20
C LEU A 70 6.77 9.81 1.70
N ARG A 71 6.12 8.73 1.21
CA ARG A 71 5.94 8.48 -0.24
C ARG A 71 5.13 9.57 -0.92
N MET A 72 4.11 10.08 -0.23
CA MET A 72 3.30 11.20 -0.71
C MET A 72 4.06 12.54 -0.73
N GLY A 73 5.28 12.58 -0.20
CA GLY A 73 6.14 13.77 -0.20
C GLY A 73 5.68 14.84 0.79
N MET A 74 5.02 14.44 1.88
CA MET A 74 4.57 15.38 2.91
C MET A 74 5.72 15.71 3.88
N ASP A 75 6.04 17.00 4.03
CA ASP A 75 7.08 17.44 4.97
C ASP A 75 6.72 17.18 6.44
N LYS A 76 5.42 17.17 6.75
CA LYS A 76 4.87 16.96 8.09
C LYS A 76 3.67 16.04 8.03
N SER A 77 3.53 15.20 9.05
CA SER A 77 2.34 14.38 9.22
C SER A 77 1.07 15.25 9.34
N PRO A 78 -0.01 14.91 8.63
CA PRO A 78 -1.33 15.51 8.83
C PRO A 78 -2.00 15.13 10.16
N LEU A 79 -1.43 14.20 10.94
CA LEU A 79 -2.00 13.78 12.22
C LEU A 79 -1.81 14.88 13.28
N ASN A 80 -2.93 15.47 13.71
CA ASN A 80 -2.94 16.40 14.84
C ASN A 80 -2.94 15.63 16.16
N GLY A 81 -1.79 15.55 16.83
CA GLY A 81 -1.66 14.99 18.19
C GLY A 81 -0.69 13.82 18.31
N ILE A 82 -0.36 13.16 17.21
CA ILE A 82 0.67 12.12 17.15
C ILE A 82 1.77 12.65 16.22
N ARG A 83 2.99 12.77 16.75
CA ARG A 83 4.16 13.09 15.92
C ARG A 83 4.60 11.83 15.21
N CYS A 84 4.15 11.67 13.97
CA CYS A 84 4.80 10.77 13.04
C CYS A 84 5.96 11.58 12.43
N CYS A 85 7.19 11.30 12.91
CA CYS A 85 8.43 12.12 12.86
C CYS A 85 8.58 13.16 13.98
#